data_AF-A0A7K4IZ61-F1
#
_entry.id   AF-A0A7K4IZ61-F1
#
_cell.length_a   1.000
_cell.length_b   1.000
_cell.length_c   1.000
_cell.angle_alpha   90.00
_cell.angle_beta   90.00
_cell.angle_gamma   90.00
#
_symmetry.space_group_name_H-M   'P 1'
#
loop_
_entity.id
_entity.type
_entity.pdbx_description
1 polymer ?
#
loop_
_entity_poly.entity_id
_entity_poly.type
_entity_poly.pdbx_seq_one_letter_code
_entity_poly.pdbx_strand_id
1 'polypeptide(L)'
;AADIPCSAYQSNSARIEWKFQKGSSLVLVYYDSKLTEPYENRVRFSPTSIYFNTVTRKDTGKYICEVVGSGSQIAKSEVNLIVQGQQRLPGPSGRFPAPHP
;
A
#
# COMPACT_ATOMS: atom_id res chain seq x y z
N ALA A 1 -6.84 -4.37 -5.74
CA ALA A 1 -6.32 -4.71 -4.41
C ALA A 1 -4.80 -4.72 -4.43
N ALA A 2 -4.17 -4.68 -3.26
CA ALA A 2 -2.74 -4.92 -3.09
C ALA A 2 -2.49 -5.56 -1.72
N ASP A 3 -1.58 -6.53 -1.65
CA ASP A 3 -1.06 -7.08 -0.40
C ASP A 3 0.39 -6.59 -0.23
N ILE A 4 0.69 -6.01 0.93
CA ILE A 4 1.99 -5.42 1.23
C ILE A 4 2.62 -6.21 2.37
N PRO A 5 3.63 -7.06 2.09
CA PRO A 5 4.21 -7.95 3.09
C PRO A 5 5.11 -7.21 4.07
N CYS A 6 5.11 -7.67 5.32
CA CYS A 6 6.07 -7.31 6.36
C CYS A 6 7.11 -8.42 6.52
N SER A 7 8.20 -8.36 5.77
CA SER A 7 9.31 -9.33 5.88
C SER A 7 10.09 -9.22 7.21
N ALA A 8 9.86 -8.16 7.99
CA ALA A 8 10.42 -7.99 9.32
C ALA A 8 9.66 -8.74 10.41
N TYR A 9 8.46 -9.26 10.12
CA TYR A 9 7.67 -9.98 11.11
C TYR A 9 8.33 -11.32 11.47
N GLN A 10 8.35 -11.59 12.77
CA GLN A 10 8.76 -12.87 13.36
C GLN A 10 7.67 -13.36 14.32
N SER A 11 7.55 -14.67 14.55
CA SER A 11 6.47 -15.24 15.39
C SER A 11 6.48 -14.72 16.84
N ASN A 12 7.62 -14.24 17.34
CA ASN A 12 7.83 -13.64 18.67
C ASN A 12 7.76 -12.09 18.68
N SER A 13 7.16 -11.49 17.66
CA SER A 13 7.00 -10.03 17.57
C SER A 13 6.00 -9.53 18.61
N ALA A 14 6.41 -8.58 19.45
CA ALA A 14 5.57 -7.98 20.49
C ALA A 14 4.75 -6.79 19.97
N ARG A 15 5.30 -5.99 19.05
CA ARG A 15 4.60 -4.83 18.47
C ARG A 15 4.90 -4.68 16.99
N ILE A 16 3.89 -4.29 16.21
CA ILE A 16 4.00 -4.04 14.78
C ILE A 16 3.38 -2.68 14.51
N GLU A 17 4.10 -1.83 13.79
CA GLU A 17 3.65 -0.50 13.36
C GLU A 17 3.87 -0.36 11.86
N TRP A 18 2.92 0.31 11.19
CA TRP A 18 3.02 0.62 9.77
C TRP A 18 3.04 2.11 9.52
N LYS A 19 3.94 2.53 8.63
CA LYS A 19 4.12 3.92 8.22
C LYS A 19 4.08 4.01 6.69
N PHE A 20 3.43 5.04 6.18
CA PHE A 20 3.44 5.40 4.77
C PHE A 20 4.29 6.64 4.57
N GLN A 21 5.24 6.57 3.64
CA GLN A 21 6.13 7.67 3.29
C GLN A 21 5.96 8.06 1.82
N LYS A 22 5.78 9.36 1.58
CA LYS A 22 5.71 9.94 0.24
C LYS A 22 6.44 11.28 0.22
N GLY A 23 7.56 11.34 -0.49
CA GLY A 23 8.49 12.46 -0.39
C GLY A 23 9.00 12.62 1.05
N SER A 24 8.83 13.80 1.62
CA SER A 24 9.13 14.12 3.03
C SER A 24 7.99 13.81 4.00
N SER A 25 6.79 13.50 3.51
CA SER A 25 5.63 13.20 4.36
C SER A 25 5.69 11.77 4.89
N LEU A 26 5.45 11.62 6.20
CA LEU A 26 5.34 10.34 6.89
C LEU A 26 4.00 10.29 7.63
N VAL A 27 3.21 9.26 7.39
CA VAL A 27 1.87 9.08 7.96
C VAL A 27 1.80 7.70 8.61
N LEU A 28 1.21 7.61 9.81
CA LEU A 28 0.94 6.32 10.45
C LEU A 28 -0.22 5.64 9.73
N VAL A 29 -0.08 4.35 9.43
CA VAL A 29 -1.12 3.51 8.80
C VAL A 29 -1.74 2.58 9.84
N TYR A 30 -0.90 1.96 10.65
CA TYR A 30 -1.29 1.10 11.77
C TYR A 30 -0.39 1.41 12.96
N TYR A 31 -0.99 1.86 14.06
CA TYR A 31 -0.29 2.29 15.25
C TYR A 31 -1.15 2.01 16.47
N ASP A 32 -0.55 1.66 17.60
CA ASP A 32 -1.30 1.36 18.84
C ASP A 32 -2.42 0.33 18.63
N SER A 33 -2.09 -0.73 17.89
CA SER A 33 -3.01 -1.83 17.54
C SER A 33 -4.28 -1.43 16.78
N LYS A 34 -4.28 -0.28 16.10
CA LYS A 34 -5.40 0.19 15.28
C LYS A 34 -4.92 0.74 13.94
N LEU A 35 -5.76 0.57 12.92
CA LEU A 35 -5.64 1.34 11.70
C LEU A 35 -5.97 2.79 12.00
N THR A 36 -5.28 3.73 11.36
CA THR A 36 -5.56 5.16 11.46
C THR A 36 -6.44 5.61 10.31
N GLU A 37 -7.13 6.74 10.44
CA GLU A 37 -7.73 7.40 9.28
C GLU A 37 -6.64 7.89 8.31
N PRO A 38 -6.82 7.76 6.98
CA PRO A 38 -8.01 7.29 6.26
C PRO A 38 -7.99 5.79 5.91
N TYR A 39 -7.20 4.96 6.60
CA TYR A 39 -6.96 3.55 6.26
C TYR A 39 -7.96 2.56 6.86
N GLU A 40 -8.63 2.91 7.97
CA GLU A 40 -9.56 2.03 8.71
C GLU A 40 -10.57 1.28 7.82
N ASN A 41 -11.19 1.96 6.86
CA ASN A 41 -12.26 1.38 6.04
C ASN A 41 -11.77 0.71 4.74
N ARG A 42 -10.47 0.71 4.47
CA ARG A 42 -9.94 0.28 3.16
C ARG A 42 -8.70 -0.60 3.23
N VAL A 43 -8.12 -0.74 4.43
CA VAL A 43 -7.00 -1.61 4.72
C VAL A 43 -7.44 -2.67 5.73
N ARG A 44 -6.95 -3.89 5.58
CA ARG A 44 -7.03 -4.94 6.59
C ARG A 44 -5.63 -5.20 7.11
N PHE A 45 -5.47 -5.21 8.42
CA PHE A 45 -4.21 -5.54 9.07
C PHE A 45 -4.11 -7.05 9.31
N SER A 46 -2.90 -7.58 9.13
CA SER A 46 -2.44 -8.85 9.69
C SER A 46 -1.01 -8.69 10.19
N PRO A 47 -0.50 -9.58 11.05
CA PRO A 47 0.89 -9.50 11.51
C PRO A 47 1.91 -9.57 10.37
N THR A 48 1.60 -10.30 9.29
CA THR A 48 2.50 -10.56 8.17
C THR A 48 2.34 -9.58 7.00
N SER A 49 1.23 -8.84 6.92
CA SER A 49 0.96 -7.91 5.81
C SER A 49 -0.16 -6.92 6.13
N ILE A 50 -0.21 -5.82 5.37
CA ILE A 50 -1.42 -5.00 5.24
C ILE A 50 -2.03 -5.20 3.85
N TYR A 51 -3.35 -5.36 3.82
CA TYR A 51 -4.10 -5.64 2.60
C TYR A 51 -5.01 -4.48 2.24
N PHE A 52 -4.79 -3.85 1.09
CA PHE A 52 -5.68 -2.84 0.53
C PHE A 52 -6.75 -3.50 -0.35
N ASN A 53 -8.02 -3.37 0.02
CA ASN A 53 -9.13 -3.85 -0.82
C ASN A 53 -9.14 -3.14 -2.18
N THR A 54 -8.98 -1.81 -2.15
CA THR A 54 -8.92 -0.95 -3.35
C THR A 54 -7.73 -0.02 -3.23
N VAL A 55 -6.96 0.08 -4.32
CA VAL A 55 -5.81 0.97 -4.44
C VAL A 55 -6.07 2.03 -5.52
N THR A 56 -5.50 3.21 -5.31
CA THR A 56 -5.59 4.38 -6.18
C THR A 56 -4.19 4.95 -6.38
N ARG A 57 -4.01 5.86 -7.35
CA ARG A 57 -2.74 6.55 -7.56
C ARG A 57 -2.24 7.33 -6.33
N LYS A 58 -3.15 7.69 -5.40
CA LYS A 58 -2.77 8.38 -4.16
C LYS A 58 -1.98 7.46 -3.22
N ASP A 59 -2.25 6.16 -3.28
CA ASP A 59 -1.62 5.13 -2.44
C ASP A 59 -0.21 4.74 -2.93
N THR A 60 0.23 5.26 -4.08
CA THR A 60 1.63 5.12 -4.53
C THR A 60 2.59 5.81 -3.55
N GLY A 61 3.52 5.04 -3.01
CA GLY A 61 4.54 5.47 -2.05
C GLY A 61 5.19 4.30 -1.34
N LYS A 62 6.00 4.62 -0.33
CA LYS A 62 6.76 3.64 0.44
C LYS A 62 6.00 3.25 1.71
N TYR A 63 5.81 1.95 1.92
CA TYR A 63 5.22 1.38 3.12
C TYR A 63 6.32 0.73 3.95
N ILE A 64 6.38 1.11 5.22
CA ILE A 64 7.42 0.69 6.15
C ILE A 64 6.73 -0.07 7.27
N CYS A 65 7.09 -1.35 7.44
CA CYS A 65 6.71 -2.15 8.59
C CYS A 65 7.84 -2.13 9.61
N GLU A 66 7.55 -1.68 10.82
CA GLU A 66 8.47 -1.66 11.95
C GLU A 66 7.98 -2.64 13.01
N VAL A 67 8.86 -3.55 13.42
CA VAL A 67 8.53 -4.67 14.30
C VAL A 67 9.44 -4.64 15.52
N VAL A 68 8.86 -4.71 16.72
CA VAL A 68 9.59 -4.85 17.98
C VAL A 68 9.52 -6.31 18.43
N GLY A 69 10.66 -6.99 18.46
CA GLY A 69 10.80 -8.37 18.91
C GLY A 69 10.89 -8.52 20.43
N SER A 70 10.91 -9.76 20.91
CA SER A 70 10.88 -10.14 22.33
C SER A 70 12.07 -9.65 23.19
N GLY A 71 13.10 -9.06 22.59
CA GLY A 71 14.26 -8.45 23.28
C GLY A 71 14.39 -6.94 23.06
N SER A 72 13.29 -6.24 22.72
CA SER A 72 13.31 -4.83 22.29
C SER A 72 14.10 -4.58 21.00
N GLN A 73 14.51 -5.63 20.29
CA GLN A 73 15.12 -5.52 18.97
C GLN A 73 14.10 -4.97 17.98
N ILE A 74 14.49 -3.96 17.22
CA ILE A 74 13.66 -3.35 16.18
C ILE A 74 14.12 -3.89 14.83
N ALA A 75 13.20 -4.52 14.10
CA ALA A 75 13.37 -4.92 12.70
C ALA A 75 12.49 -4.06 11.79
N LYS A 76 12.93 -3.84 10.54
CA LYS A 76 12.21 -3.03 9.56
C LYS A 76 12.19 -3.69 8.19
N SER A 77 11.09 -3.54 7.49
CA SER A 77 10.97 -3.91 6.07
C SER A 77 10.25 -2.79 5.31
N GLU A 78 10.64 -2.58 4.06
CA GLU A 78 10.12 -1.50 3.21
C GLU A 78 9.61 -2.06 1.88
N VAL A 79 8.46 -1.58 1.43
CA VAL A 79 7.86 -1.93 0.14
C VAL A 79 7.44 -0.66 -0.58
N ASN A 80 7.87 -0.49 -1.84
CA ASN A 80 7.44 0.61 -2.68
C ASN A 80 6.24 0.18 -3.52
N LEU A 81 5.04 0.66 -3.18
CA LEU A 81 3.83 0.40 -3.95
C LEU A 81 3.73 1.41 -5.11
N ILE A 82 3.57 0.91 -6.33
CA ILE A 82 3.33 1.73 -7.52
C ILE A 82 1.97 1.34 -8.11
N VAL A 83 0.99 2.24 -7.97
CA VAL A 83 -0.33 2.07 -8.58
C VAL A 83 -0.35 2.78 -9.93
N GLN A 84 -0.30 2.00 -11.00
CA GLN A 84 -0.53 2.53 -12.35
C GLN A 84 -2.04 2.76 -12.54
N GLY A 85 -2.42 3.84 -13.25
CA GLY A 85 -3.82 3.97 -13.63
C GLY A 85 -4.17 2.96 -14.72
N GLN A 86 -5.45 2.58 -14.83
CA GLN A 86 -5.95 1.98 -16.07
C GLN A 86 -5.53 2.88 -17.22
N GLN A 87 -4.62 2.42 -18.07
CA GLN A 87 -4.54 2.97 -19.41
C GLN A 87 -5.86 2.61 -20.06
N ARG A 88 -6.80 3.56 -20.10
CA ARG A 88 -7.77 3.57 -21.19
C ARG A 88 -6.91 3.77 -22.43
N LEU A 89 -6.48 2.68 -23.06
CA LEU A 89 -5.96 2.74 -24.41
C LEU A 89 -6.99 3.54 -25.21
N PRO A 90 -6.62 4.62 -25.90
CA PRO A 90 -7.51 5.18 -26.90
C PRO A 90 -7.82 4.04 -27.85
N GLY A 91 -9.10 3.65 -27.94
CA GLY A 91 -9.53 2.66 -28.91
C GLY A 91 -9.06 3.12 -30.31
N PRO A 92 -8.70 2.19 -31.20
CA PRO A 92 -8.22 2.57 -32.52
C PRO A 92 -9.27 3.48 -33.16
N SER A 93 -8.85 4.70 -33.49
CA SER A 93 -9.68 5.71 -34.12
C SER A 93 -10.36 5.09 -35.34
N GLY A 94 -11.66 4.79 -35.21
CA GLY A 94 -12.46 4.26 -36.30
C GLY A 94 -12.39 5.24 -37.46
N ARG A 95 -11.74 4.81 -38.54
CA ARG A 95 -11.70 5.51 -39.82
C ARG A 95 -13.15 5.52 -40.33
N PHE A 96 -13.84 6.65 -40.22
CA PHE A 96 -15.11 6.84 -40.91
C PHE A 96 -14.83 6.82 -42.43
N PRO A 97 -15.50 5.98 -43.22
CA PRO A 97 -15.43 6.11 -44.68
C PRO A 97 -16.12 7.41 -45.09
N ALA A 98 -15.50 8.12 -46.04
CA ALA A 98 -16.08 9.32 -46.62
C ALA A 98 -17.42 9.00 -47.32
N PRO A 99 -18.40 9.91 -47.31
CA PRO A 99 -19.60 9.73 -48.10
C PRO A 99 -19.22 9.84 -49.58
N HIS A 100 -19.60 8.81 -50.34
CA HIS A 100 -19.49 8.79 -51.80
C HIS A 100 -20.63 9.63 -52.42
N PRO A 101 -20.41 10.22 -53.61
CA PRO A 101 -21.30 11.20 -54.23
C PRO A 101 -22.66 10.65 -54.66
#